data_AF-A0A497P212-F1
#
_entry.id   AF-A0A497P212-F1
#
_cell.length_a   1.000
_cell.length_b   1.000
_cell.length_c   1.000
_cell.angle_alpha   90.00
_cell.angle_beta   90.00
_cell.angle_gamma   90.00
#
_symmetry.space_group_name_H-M   'P 1'
#
loop_
_entity.id
_entity.type
_entity.pdbx_description
1 polymer ?
#
loop_
_entity_poly.entity_id
_entity_poly.type
_entity_poly.pdbx_seq_one_letter_code
_entity_poly.pdbx_strand_id
1 'polypeptide(L)'
;MVKSALRKKSIKKIKRRIPWIDHIINERTAGDLNLESSGLDIQVKEGSLCLICRGSRRLCGRSRCPALLKLYSFMKTQSAVSSAEITGSSPPGVFVGRIGYPYVYAGPLIPPITGDTSLYDFPERWLGRTVDEIINFRTSLIRGKFRVN
;
A
#
# COMPACT_ATOMS: atom_id res chain seq x y z
N MET A 1 7.15 -18.71 25.64
CA MET A 1 6.93 -19.48 24.40
C MET A 1 5.48 -19.25 23.92
N VAL A 2 5.21 -18.09 23.28
CA VAL A 2 3.83 -17.69 22.93
C VAL A 2 3.52 -18.13 21.49
N LYS A 3 2.62 -19.11 21.35
CA LYS A 3 2.29 -19.78 20.09
C LYS A 3 1.65 -18.81 19.08
N SER A 4 2.23 -18.77 17.88
CA SER A 4 1.84 -17.99 16.69
C SER A 4 0.56 -18.47 15.99
N ALA A 5 -0.40 -19.04 16.72
CA ALA A 5 -1.57 -19.71 16.15
C ALA A 5 -2.52 -18.76 15.38
N LEU A 6 -2.48 -17.45 15.66
CA LEU A 6 -3.37 -16.45 15.07
C LEU A 6 -3.03 -16.12 13.60
N ARG A 7 -1.79 -16.34 13.11
CA ARG A 7 -1.38 -15.95 11.75
C ARG A 7 -1.91 -16.86 10.64
N LYS A 8 -1.99 -18.19 10.87
CA LYS A 8 -2.50 -19.15 9.87
C LYS A 8 -3.99 -18.95 9.57
N LYS A 9 -4.78 -18.52 10.56
CA LYS A 9 -6.22 -18.24 10.40
C LYS A 9 -6.46 -17.03 9.49
N SER A 10 -5.65 -15.98 9.62
CA SER A 10 -5.72 -14.79 8.77
C SER A 10 -5.43 -15.11 7.31
N ILE A 11 -4.37 -15.88 7.03
CA ILE A 11 -4.02 -16.28 5.65
C ILE A 11 -5.16 -17.04 5.00
N LYS A 12 -5.71 -18.07 5.67
CA LYS A 12 -6.84 -18.84 5.15
C LYS A 12 -8.06 -17.96 4.86
N LYS A 13 -8.35 -17.00 5.74
CA LYS A 13 -9.47 -16.05 5.56
C LYS A 13 -9.26 -15.16 4.32
N ILE A 14 -8.04 -14.71 4.06
CA ILE A 14 -7.69 -13.88 2.89
C ILE A 14 -7.78 -14.69 1.61
N LYS A 15 -7.13 -15.87 1.56
CA LYS A 15 -7.16 -16.76 0.40
C LYS A 15 -8.58 -17.13 -0.02
N ARG A 16 -9.48 -17.34 0.96
CA ARG A 16 -10.91 -17.57 0.72
C ARG A 16 -11.65 -16.35 0.15
N ARG A 17 -11.25 -15.12 0.54
CA ARG A 17 -11.96 -13.88 0.17
C ARG A 17 -11.44 -13.25 -1.13
N ILE A 18 -10.14 -13.41 -1.44
CA ILE A 18 -9.47 -12.85 -2.63
C ILE A 18 -8.67 -13.95 -3.35
N PRO A 19 -9.34 -14.97 -3.92
CA PRO A 19 -8.68 -16.17 -4.45
C PRO A 19 -7.78 -15.91 -5.67
N TRP A 20 -8.04 -14.84 -6.44
CA TRP A 20 -7.26 -14.53 -7.65
C TRP A 20 -5.85 -13.96 -7.35
N ILE A 21 -5.56 -13.59 -6.10
CA ILE A 21 -4.23 -13.15 -5.61
C ILE A 21 -3.57 -14.26 -4.77
N ASP A 22 -4.12 -15.48 -4.72
CA ASP A 22 -3.66 -16.56 -3.82
C ASP A 22 -2.15 -16.87 -3.93
N HIS A 23 -1.62 -16.80 -5.15
CA HIS A 23 -0.22 -17.03 -5.48
C HIS A 23 0.73 -15.95 -4.94
N ILE A 24 0.22 -14.79 -4.52
CA ILE A 24 0.98 -13.65 -4.01
C ILE A 24 0.87 -13.56 -2.47
N ILE A 25 -0.12 -14.23 -1.87
CA ILE A 25 -0.39 -14.16 -0.42
C ILE A 25 0.50 -15.16 0.32
N ASN A 26 1.37 -14.65 1.21
CA ASN A 26 2.19 -15.46 2.10
C ASN A 26 2.04 -14.99 3.56
N GLU A 27 2.70 -15.68 4.50
CA GLU A 27 2.61 -15.36 5.93
C GLU A 27 3.05 -13.92 6.28
N ARG A 28 3.88 -13.31 5.43
CA ARG A 28 4.41 -11.96 5.62
C ARG A 28 3.46 -10.90 5.05
N THR A 29 2.93 -11.12 3.84
CA THR A 29 2.12 -10.13 3.10
C THR A 29 0.65 -10.10 3.52
N ALA A 30 0.15 -11.18 4.13
CA ALA A 30 -1.25 -11.33 4.53
C ALA A 30 -1.76 -10.17 5.43
N GLY A 31 -0.92 -9.64 6.32
CA GLY A 31 -1.33 -8.56 7.23
C GLY A 31 -1.47 -7.19 6.55
N ASP A 32 -0.79 -6.96 5.43
CA ASP A 32 -0.73 -5.66 4.76
C ASP A 32 -1.84 -5.42 3.75
N LEU A 33 -2.60 -6.47 3.42
CA LEU A 33 -3.76 -6.37 2.53
C LEU A 33 -4.98 -5.67 3.17
N ASN A 34 -4.85 -5.13 4.40
CA ASN A 34 -5.87 -4.38 5.13
C ASN A 34 -7.28 -4.98 4.93
N LEU A 35 -7.49 -6.21 5.43
CA LEU A 35 -8.83 -6.83 5.43
C LEU A 35 -9.79 -6.23 6.46
N GLU A 36 -9.30 -5.37 7.36
CA GLU A 36 -10.15 -4.55 8.23
C GLU A 36 -10.72 -3.40 7.42
N SER A 37 -11.74 -3.72 6.65
CA SER A 37 -12.74 -2.76 6.25
C SER A 37 -14.08 -3.31 6.73
N SER A 38 -14.60 -2.72 7.81
CA SER A 38 -15.98 -2.22 7.79
C SER A 38 -16.23 -1.72 6.37
N GLY A 39 -17.16 -2.36 5.66
CA GLY A 39 -17.26 -2.39 4.20
C GLY A 39 -16.72 -1.15 3.50
N LEU A 40 -15.57 -1.29 2.82
CA LEU A 40 -15.34 -0.46 1.66
C LEU A 40 -16.25 -1.04 0.57
N ASP A 41 -17.49 -0.58 0.59
CA ASP A 41 -18.40 -0.75 -0.52
C ASP A 41 -17.81 0.13 -1.63
N ILE A 42 -17.06 -0.50 -2.54
CA ILE A 42 -16.54 0.19 -3.70
C ILE A 42 -17.77 0.44 -4.56
N GLN A 43 -18.42 1.59 -4.36
CA GLN A 43 -19.52 2.03 -5.20
C GLN A 43 -18.97 2.37 -6.57
N VAL A 44 -18.93 1.35 -7.40
CA VAL A 44 -18.57 1.45 -8.79
C VAL A 44 -19.87 1.40 -9.56
N LYS A 45 -20.13 2.43 -10.37
CA LYS A 45 -21.31 2.46 -11.25
C LYS A 45 -21.40 1.13 -12.01
N GLU A 46 -22.58 0.49 -12.00
CA GLU A 46 -22.82 -0.68 -12.85
C GLU A 46 -22.39 -0.36 -14.28
N GLY A 47 -21.57 -1.23 -14.88
CA GLY A 47 -20.96 -0.98 -16.18
C GLY A 47 -19.63 -0.21 -16.16
N SER A 48 -18.96 -0.07 -15.02
CA SER A 48 -17.64 0.56 -15.03
C SER A 48 -16.66 -0.16 -15.95
N LEU A 49 -16.04 0.63 -16.82
CA LEU A 49 -15.09 0.16 -17.81
C LEU A 49 -13.89 -0.54 -17.15
N CYS A 50 -13.54 -0.23 -15.90
CA CYS A 50 -12.38 -0.81 -15.21
C CYS A 50 -12.55 -2.30 -14.88
N LEU A 51 -13.75 -2.73 -14.44
CA LEU A 51 -14.02 -4.14 -14.12
C LEU A 51 -14.03 -5.03 -15.37
N ILE A 52 -14.51 -4.49 -16.49
CA ILE A 52 -14.50 -5.16 -17.80
C ILE A 52 -13.08 -5.14 -18.39
N CYS A 53 -12.39 -4.02 -18.25
CA CYS A 53 -11.06 -3.83 -18.81
C CYS A 53 -10.00 -4.69 -18.12
N ARG A 54 -10.10 -4.89 -16.80
CA ARG A 54 -9.11 -5.60 -15.96
C ARG A 54 -7.65 -5.17 -16.22
N GLY A 55 -7.46 -3.92 -16.61
CA GLY A 55 -6.14 -3.36 -16.95
C GLY A 55 -5.58 -3.74 -18.33
N SER A 56 -6.18 -4.66 -19.11
CA SER A 56 -5.63 -5.14 -20.39
C SER A 56 -6.21 -4.45 -21.63
N ARG A 57 -7.48 -4.04 -21.58
CA ARG A 57 -8.22 -3.53 -22.76
C ARG A 57 -8.20 -2.01 -22.94
N ARG A 58 -7.54 -1.27 -22.05
CA ARG A 58 -7.44 0.22 -22.05
C ARG A 58 -8.77 0.98 -22.27
N LEU A 59 -9.90 0.41 -21.82
CA LEU A 59 -11.24 0.98 -22.09
C LEU A 59 -11.47 2.37 -21.50
N CYS A 60 -10.71 2.74 -20.45
CA CYS A 60 -10.80 4.06 -19.82
C CYS A 60 -10.01 5.16 -20.54
N GLY A 61 -9.33 4.85 -21.66
CA GLY A 61 -8.58 5.82 -22.47
C GLY A 61 -7.28 6.37 -21.85
N ARG A 62 -7.02 6.09 -20.56
CA ARG A 62 -5.81 6.55 -19.87
C ARG A 62 -4.56 5.94 -20.49
N SER A 63 -3.47 6.69 -20.47
CA SER A 63 -2.15 6.22 -20.94
C SER A 63 -1.68 4.98 -20.17
N ARG A 64 -1.96 4.94 -18.86
CA ARG A 64 -1.66 3.82 -17.97
C ARG A 64 -2.81 3.55 -17.03
N CYS A 65 -3.03 2.29 -16.67
CA CYS A 65 -4.07 1.91 -15.73
C CYS A 65 -3.63 2.26 -14.29
N PRO A 66 -4.39 3.07 -13.53
CA PRO A 66 -4.03 3.45 -12.16
C PRO A 66 -3.90 2.25 -11.21
N ALA A 67 -4.74 1.23 -11.40
CA ALA A 67 -4.72 0.02 -10.58
C ALA A 67 -3.42 -0.77 -10.80
N LEU A 68 -2.99 -0.92 -12.06
CA LEU A 68 -1.72 -1.57 -12.38
C LEU A 68 -0.53 -0.75 -11.92
N LEU A 69 -0.55 0.57 -12.11
CA LEU A 69 0.51 1.47 -11.61
C LEU A 69 0.72 1.32 -10.11
N LYS A 70 -0.37 1.33 -9.33
CA LYS A 70 -0.30 1.11 -7.88
C LYS A 70 0.30 -0.27 -7.54
N LEU A 71 -0.13 -1.32 -8.25
CA LEU A 71 0.38 -2.68 -8.03
C LEU A 71 1.88 -2.79 -8.31
N TYR A 72 2.34 -2.32 -9.48
CA TYR A 72 3.76 -2.39 -9.84
C TYR A 72 4.63 -1.58 -8.88
N SER A 73 4.17 -0.40 -8.49
CA SER A 73 4.90 0.45 -7.54
C SER A 73 4.99 -0.22 -6.16
N PHE A 74 3.92 -0.89 -5.72
CA PHE A 74 3.92 -1.66 -4.48
C PHE A 74 4.90 -2.84 -4.55
N MET A 75 4.90 -3.62 -5.63
CA MET A 75 5.83 -4.75 -5.78
C MET A 75 7.30 -4.30 -5.78
N LYS A 76 7.59 -3.17 -6.42
CA LYS A 76 8.93 -2.56 -6.44
C LYS A 76 9.41 -2.18 -5.04
N THR A 77 8.54 -1.58 -4.24
CA THR A 77 8.87 -1.24 -2.84
C THR A 77 9.01 -2.51 -1.99
N GLN A 78 8.14 -3.50 -2.18
CA GLN A 78 8.19 -4.74 -1.42
C GLN A 78 9.51 -5.49 -1.60
N SER A 79 10.06 -5.53 -2.82
CA SER A 79 11.38 -6.17 -3.04
C SER A 79 12.54 -5.43 -2.37
N ALA A 80 12.38 -4.12 -2.10
CA ALA A 80 13.37 -3.34 -1.36
C ALA A 80 13.33 -3.55 0.16
N VAL A 81 12.28 -4.21 0.67
CA VAL A 81 12.10 -4.49 2.10
C VAL A 81 12.42 -5.95 2.39
N SER A 82 13.67 -6.24 2.71
CA SER A 82 14.11 -7.60 3.06
C SER A 82 13.87 -7.97 4.53
N SER A 83 13.80 -6.97 5.41
CA SER A 83 13.93 -7.12 6.87
C SER A 83 12.86 -6.31 7.64
N ALA A 84 12.63 -6.68 8.90
CA ALA A 84 11.71 -5.97 9.79
C ALA A 84 12.30 -4.65 10.34
N GLU A 85 13.61 -4.51 10.25
CA GLU A 85 14.34 -3.27 10.55
C GLU A 85 14.64 -2.56 9.24
N ILE A 86 14.27 -1.28 9.17
CA ILE A 86 14.48 -0.42 8.01
C ILE A 86 15.19 0.83 8.50
N THR A 87 16.28 1.16 7.84
CA THR A 87 16.99 2.43 8.03
C THR A 87 16.80 3.25 6.76
N GLY A 88 16.47 4.52 6.91
CA GLY A 88 16.22 5.40 5.78
C GLY A 88 16.33 6.86 6.17
N SER A 89 16.49 7.71 5.15
CA SER A 89 16.72 9.14 5.35
C SER A 89 15.45 9.92 5.69
N SER A 90 15.62 10.93 6.52
CA SER A 90 14.67 12.01 6.81
C SER A 90 14.80 13.18 5.83
N PRO A 91 13.72 13.93 5.51
CA PRO A 91 12.43 13.99 6.22
C PRO A 91 11.52 12.79 5.88
N PRO A 92 11.08 12.01 6.87
CA PRO A 92 10.08 10.98 6.70
C PRO A 92 8.75 11.50 7.27
N GLY A 93 7.72 11.59 6.45
CA GLY A 93 6.41 12.07 6.90
C GLY A 93 5.81 11.24 8.03
N VAL A 94 4.80 11.76 8.71
CA VAL A 94 4.01 11.00 9.69
C VAL A 94 2.67 10.64 9.06
N PHE A 95 2.31 9.35 9.11
CA PHE A 95 0.98 8.91 8.69
C PHE A 95 0.08 8.67 9.88
N VAL A 96 -1.10 9.29 9.87
CA VAL A 96 -2.18 9.03 10.84
C VAL A 96 -3.32 8.29 10.14
N GLY A 97 -3.68 7.13 10.67
CA GLY A 97 -4.76 6.30 10.13
C GLY A 97 -6.15 6.86 10.46
N ARG A 98 -7.10 6.68 9.54
CA ARG A 98 -8.50 7.11 9.71
C ARG A 98 -9.34 6.16 10.59
N ILE A 99 -8.94 4.91 10.72
CA ILE A 99 -9.74 3.86 11.35
C ILE A 99 -9.38 3.72 12.83
N GLY A 100 -10.38 3.60 13.70
CA GLY A 100 -10.20 3.23 15.12
C GLY A 100 -10.23 4.37 16.12
N TYR A 101 -10.64 5.58 15.74
CA TYR A 101 -10.73 6.75 16.64
C TYR A 101 -11.50 6.42 17.95
N PRO A 102 -11.02 6.87 19.14
CA PRO A 102 -9.82 7.71 19.36
C PRO A 102 -8.49 6.96 19.19
N TYR A 103 -8.48 5.64 19.29
CA TYR A 103 -7.27 4.81 19.24
C TYR A 103 -6.83 4.45 17.80
N VAL A 104 -6.22 5.41 17.10
CA VAL A 104 -5.79 5.26 15.71
C VAL A 104 -4.38 4.67 15.58
N TYR A 105 -4.08 4.08 14.42
CA TYR A 105 -2.70 3.71 14.09
C TYR A 105 -1.97 4.90 13.48
N ALA A 106 -0.83 5.28 14.04
CA ALA A 106 0.08 6.24 13.43
C ALA A 106 1.48 5.65 13.29
N GLY A 107 2.33 6.34 12.53
CA GLY A 107 3.76 6.07 12.52
C GLY A 107 4.51 6.77 11.40
N PRO A 108 5.85 6.74 11.47
CA PRO A 108 6.71 7.39 10.49
C PRO A 108 6.64 6.68 9.13
N LEU A 109 6.87 7.44 8.08
CA LEU A 109 6.96 7.01 6.68
C LEU A 109 8.41 7.07 6.23
N ILE A 110 9.09 5.93 6.17
CA ILE A 110 10.53 5.87 5.93
C ILE A 110 10.79 5.25 4.55
N PRO A 111 11.59 5.90 3.68
CA PRO A 111 12.00 5.30 2.41
C PRO A 111 13.10 4.25 2.61
N PRO A 112 13.17 3.17 1.80
CA PRO A 112 14.24 2.16 1.85
C PRO A 112 15.52 2.63 1.15
N ILE A 113 15.81 3.93 1.17
CA ILE A 113 16.99 4.55 0.56
C ILE A 113 17.62 5.55 1.53
N THR A 114 18.94 5.72 1.42
CA THR A 114 19.70 6.73 2.16
C THR A 114 20.16 7.81 1.19
N GLY A 115 19.84 9.07 1.46
CA GLY A 115 20.14 10.23 0.61
C GLY A 115 19.24 11.43 0.92
N ASP A 116 19.19 12.39 0.00
CA ASP A 116 18.23 13.50 0.07
C ASP A 116 16.82 13.01 -0.32
N THR A 117 15.97 12.83 0.68
CA THR A 117 14.57 12.40 0.53
C THR A 117 13.59 13.54 0.77
N SER A 118 14.05 14.79 0.84
CA SER A 118 13.20 15.97 1.10
C SER A 118 12.04 16.10 0.13
N LEU A 119 12.24 15.71 -1.14
CA LEU A 119 11.21 15.77 -2.16
C LEU A 119 10.05 14.79 -1.91
N TYR A 120 10.24 13.73 -1.12
CA TYR A 120 9.25 12.66 -0.99
C TYR A 120 8.03 13.05 -0.16
N ASP A 121 8.15 14.07 0.69
CA ASP A 121 7.07 14.59 1.52
C ASP A 121 6.89 16.12 1.37
N PHE A 122 7.39 16.68 0.26
CA PHE A 122 7.26 18.12 -0.04
C PHE A 122 6.41 18.37 -1.31
N PRO A 123 5.07 18.24 -1.20
CA PRO A 123 4.15 18.31 -2.35
C PRO A 123 4.20 19.64 -3.11
N GLU A 124 4.59 20.72 -2.46
CA GLU A 124 4.79 22.04 -3.05
C GLU A 124 5.81 22.02 -4.19
N ARG A 125 6.79 21.10 -4.12
CA ARG A 125 7.82 20.91 -5.16
C ARG A 125 7.48 19.82 -6.18
N TRP A 126 6.28 19.24 -6.13
CA TRP A 126 5.86 18.21 -7.10
C TRP A 126 5.31 18.82 -8.39
N LEU A 127 5.03 20.12 -8.42
CA LEU A 127 4.63 20.82 -9.64
C LEU A 127 5.73 20.66 -10.71
N GLY A 128 5.32 20.24 -11.90
CA GLY A 128 6.23 19.94 -13.02
C GLY A 128 6.85 18.54 -13.00
N ARG A 129 6.61 17.73 -11.95
CA ARG A 129 7.00 16.31 -11.92
C ARG A 129 6.01 15.44 -12.67
N THR A 130 6.51 14.33 -13.20
CA THR A 130 5.68 13.33 -13.86
C THR A 130 4.81 12.59 -12.84
N VAL A 131 3.67 12.07 -13.31
CA VAL A 131 2.76 11.27 -12.47
C VAL A 131 3.47 10.05 -11.87
N ASP A 132 4.40 9.45 -12.60
CA ASP A 132 5.18 8.31 -12.12
C ASP A 132 6.14 8.66 -10.99
N GLU A 133 6.80 9.81 -11.08
CA GLU A 133 7.66 10.31 -9.99
C GLU A 133 6.83 10.52 -8.72
N ILE A 134 5.68 11.18 -8.84
CA ILE A 134 4.78 11.45 -7.71
C ILE A 134 4.28 10.14 -7.08
N ILE A 135 3.87 9.16 -7.91
CA ILE A 135 3.47 7.84 -7.43
C ILE A 135 4.64 7.21 -6.68
N ASN A 136 5.84 7.19 -7.26
CA ASN A 136 7.03 6.61 -6.66
C ASN A 136 7.38 7.27 -5.31
N PHE A 137 7.33 8.60 -5.20
CA PHE A 137 7.58 9.32 -3.95
C PHE A 137 6.70 8.79 -2.81
N ARG A 138 5.41 8.53 -3.09
CA ARG A 138 4.47 8.07 -2.06
C ARG A 138 4.48 6.57 -1.84
N THR A 139 4.58 5.76 -2.88
CA THR A 139 4.50 4.30 -2.77
C THR A 139 5.81 3.65 -2.31
N SER A 140 6.93 4.37 -2.40
CA SER A 140 8.23 3.92 -1.87
C SER A 140 8.35 4.07 -0.36
N LEU A 141 7.51 4.90 0.27
CA LEU A 141 7.54 5.13 1.71
C LEU A 141 6.94 3.94 2.46
N ILE A 142 7.69 3.43 3.42
CA ILE A 142 7.29 2.30 4.27
C ILE A 142 6.76 2.86 5.58
N ARG A 143 5.56 2.41 5.93
CA ARG A 143 4.85 2.90 7.11
C ARG A 143 5.12 2.03 8.33
N GLY A 144 5.71 2.61 9.37
CA GLY A 144 5.64 2.06 10.73
C GLY A 144 4.20 2.13 11.25
N LYS A 145 3.70 1.08 11.90
CA LYS A 145 2.34 1.02 12.44
C LYS A 145 2.41 0.82 13.96
N PHE A 146 2.06 1.85 14.73
CA PHE A 146 1.83 1.73 16.18
C PHE A 146 0.48 2.35 16.55
N ARG A 147 -0.17 1.83 17.58
CA ARG A 147 -1.47 2.34 18.05
C ARG A 147 -1.22 3.50 19.02
N VAL A 148 -1.90 4.62 18.80
CA VAL A 148 -1.80 5.85 19.61
C VAL A 148 -3.14 6.13 20.29
N ASN A 149 -3.13 6.85 21.40
CA ASN A 149 -4.30 7.26 22.18
C ASN A 149 -4.38 8.79 22.21
#